data_AF-A0A067CUB3-F1
#
_entry.id   AF-A0A067CUB3-F1
#
_cell.length_a   1.000
_cell.length_b   1.000
_cell.length_c   1.000
_cell.angle_alpha   90.00
_cell.angle_beta   90.00
_cell.angle_gamma   90.00
#
_symmetry.space_group_name_H-M   'P 1'
#
loop_
_entity.id
_entity.type
_entity.pdbx_description
1 polymer ?
#
loop_
_entity_poly.entity_id
_entity_poly.type
_entity_poly.pdbx_seq_one_letter_code
_entity_poly.pdbx_strand_id
1 'polypeptide(L)'
;MSSPETNVAPFTSRNKDIRDVVALIQEGRCALTTSLLAFKYMVMYPVIETTLITVINHVQATFSNNQYLFDDLVVVLGPGAPAVLGSIAGQTALFGLFFALPLWLAHSQDWFCAPPDVASGRKPCFAYQPDESGDMTVHAHEVSIVWTTGHLQYLLLAIAFNLKDPFRKSVWTNASFVLYTLGMTVLLSYILLSPESDLNMAWLDLTTPLPPTFCRQVRGPLSVVGAGRRRMVVGA
;
A
#
# COMPACT_ATOMS: atom_id res chain seq x y z
N MET A 1 27.56 -45.22 -28.05
CA MET A 1 27.94 -43.84 -27.70
C MET A 1 27.25 -42.89 -28.66
N SER A 2 26.51 -41.90 -28.16
CA SER A 2 26.03 -40.76 -28.93
C SER A 2 26.84 -39.53 -28.50
N SER A 3 27.50 -38.87 -29.45
CA SER A 3 28.46 -37.79 -29.18
C SER A 3 27.80 -36.59 -28.47
N PRO A 4 28.49 -35.91 -27.53
CA PRO A 4 27.92 -34.80 -26.75
C PRO A 4 27.89 -33.44 -27.50
N GLU A 5 28.24 -33.42 -28.78
CA GLU A 5 28.57 -32.23 -29.59
C GLU A 5 27.38 -31.27 -29.87
N THR A 6 26.13 -31.64 -29.57
CA THR A 6 24.94 -30.87 -29.97
C THR A 6 24.22 -30.15 -28.83
N ASN A 7 24.74 -30.19 -27.60
CA ASN A 7 24.12 -29.51 -26.45
C ASN A 7 24.46 -28.00 -26.38
N VAL A 8 24.27 -27.30 -27.51
CA VAL A 8 24.36 -25.83 -27.65
C VAL A 8 22.97 -25.17 -27.49
N ALA A 9 21.90 -25.96 -27.47
CA ALA A 9 20.54 -25.48 -27.19
C ALA A 9 20.36 -25.19 -25.68
N PRO A 10 19.69 -24.08 -25.29
CA PRO A 10 19.45 -23.75 -23.89
C PRO A 10 18.41 -24.65 -23.20
N PHE A 11 17.65 -25.45 -23.97
CA PHE A 11 16.67 -26.41 -23.47
C PHE A 11 16.85 -27.76 -24.18
N THR A 12 16.93 -28.84 -23.40
CA THR A 12 17.12 -30.21 -23.90
C THR A 12 16.06 -31.12 -23.28
N SER A 13 15.14 -31.64 -24.11
CA SER A 13 14.14 -32.63 -23.66
C SER A 13 14.81 -33.98 -23.36
N ARG A 14 14.51 -34.53 -22.18
CA ARG A 14 14.99 -35.86 -21.77
C ARG A 14 14.25 -37.00 -22.48
N ASN A 15 12.95 -36.82 -22.73
CA ASN A 15 12.08 -37.86 -23.31
C ASN A 15 11.94 -37.74 -24.84
N LYS A 16 12.38 -36.61 -25.42
CA LYS A 16 12.30 -36.27 -26.85
C LYS A 16 10.86 -36.24 -27.40
N ASP A 17 9.88 -35.89 -26.55
CA ASP A 17 8.49 -35.70 -26.97
C ASP A 17 8.29 -34.26 -27.50
N ILE A 18 7.53 -34.14 -28.59
CA ILE A 18 7.14 -32.85 -29.18
C ILE A 18 6.27 -32.02 -28.20
N ARG A 19 5.55 -32.69 -27.29
CA ARG A 19 4.74 -32.06 -26.25
C ARG A 19 5.56 -31.17 -25.30
N ASP A 20 6.84 -31.48 -25.11
CA ASP A 20 7.72 -30.69 -24.24
C ASP A 20 7.91 -29.26 -24.78
N VAL A 21 7.84 -29.07 -26.10
CA VAL A 21 7.88 -27.72 -26.73
C VAL A 21 6.63 -26.92 -26.38
N VAL A 22 5.46 -27.56 -26.34
CA VAL A 22 4.19 -26.91 -25.96
C VAL A 22 4.19 -26.55 -24.48
N ALA A 23 4.68 -27.45 -23.61
CA ALA A 23 4.84 -27.18 -22.18
C ALA A 23 5.82 -26.02 -21.94
N LEU A 24 6.97 -26.00 -22.62
CA LEU A 24 7.94 -24.91 -22.54
C LEU A 24 7.35 -23.56 -22.96
N ILE A 25 6.51 -23.52 -24.00
CA ILE A 25 5.80 -22.30 -24.41
C ILE A 25 4.74 -21.87 -23.38
N GLN A 26 4.05 -22.81 -22.73
CA GLN A 26 3.08 -22.52 -21.66
C GLN A 26 3.76 -21.92 -20.43
N GLU A 27 4.84 -22.54 -19.95
CA GLU A 27 5.64 -22.00 -18.84
C GLU A 27 6.30 -20.67 -19.21
N GLY A 28 6.80 -20.51 -20.44
CA GLY A 28 7.32 -19.25 -20.94
C GLY A 28 6.29 -18.12 -20.92
N ARG A 29 5.01 -18.40 -21.22
CA ARG A 29 3.92 -17.42 -21.10
C ARG A 29 3.59 -17.10 -19.64
N CYS A 30 3.52 -18.11 -18.78
CA CYS A 30 3.31 -17.92 -17.34
C CYS A 30 4.42 -17.06 -16.71
N ALA A 31 5.68 -17.35 -17.04
CA ALA A 31 6.86 -16.62 -16.58
C ALA A 31 6.89 -15.19 -17.13
N LEU A 32 6.61 -14.99 -18.43
CA LEU A 32 6.53 -13.65 -19.04
C LEU A 32 5.44 -12.81 -18.38
N THR A 33 4.23 -13.35 -18.21
CA THR A 33 3.12 -12.60 -17.60
C THR A 33 3.33 -12.34 -16.11
N THR A 34 3.92 -13.29 -15.37
CA THR A 34 4.30 -13.10 -13.96
C THR A 34 5.38 -12.03 -13.82
N SER A 35 6.35 -12.01 -14.75
CA SER A 35 7.33 -10.92 -14.86
C SER A 35 6.59 -9.60 -15.08
N LEU A 36 5.85 -9.45 -16.19
CA LEU A 36 5.15 -8.21 -16.58
C LEU A 36 4.24 -7.62 -15.47
N LEU A 37 3.91 -8.41 -14.45
CA LEU A 37 3.24 -7.97 -13.25
C LEU A 37 4.15 -7.29 -12.22
N ALA A 38 5.28 -7.88 -11.80
CA ALA A 38 5.83 -7.54 -10.48
C ALA A 38 6.72 -6.29 -10.40
N PHE A 39 7.22 -5.74 -11.51
CA PHE A 39 7.74 -4.35 -11.49
C PHE A 39 6.66 -3.35 -11.92
N LYS A 40 5.38 -3.75 -12.17
CA LYS A 40 4.24 -2.83 -11.93
C LYS A 40 4.20 -2.47 -10.44
N TYR A 41 4.47 -3.43 -9.54
CA TYR A 41 4.70 -3.13 -8.13
C TYR A 41 5.98 -2.32 -7.91
N MET A 42 7.14 -2.73 -8.42
CA MET A 42 8.39 -1.97 -8.23
C MET A 42 8.41 -0.56 -8.88
N VAL A 43 7.53 -0.22 -9.84
CA VAL A 43 7.34 1.19 -10.30
C VAL A 43 6.29 1.90 -9.45
N MET A 44 5.19 1.23 -9.10
CA MET A 44 4.18 1.83 -8.25
C MET A 44 4.71 2.14 -6.85
N TYR A 45 5.59 1.31 -6.29
CA TYR A 45 6.19 1.52 -4.98
C TYR A 45 6.86 2.92 -4.87
N PRO A 46 7.91 3.26 -5.65
CA PRO A 46 8.54 4.57 -5.57
C PRO A 46 7.66 5.71 -6.08
N VAL A 47 6.68 5.46 -6.97
CA VAL A 47 5.72 6.50 -7.40
C VAL A 47 4.77 6.87 -6.26
N ILE A 48 4.26 5.88 -5.54
CA ILE A 48 3.47 6.07 -4.33
C ILE A 48 4.32 6.75 -3.26
N GLU A 49 5.51 6.21 -2.98
CA GLU A 49 6.39 6.70 -1.91
C GLU A 49 6.80 8.16 -2.14
N THR A 50 7.23 8.49 -3.37
CA THR A 50 7.50 9.89 -3.75
C THR A 50 6.26 10.77 -3.60
N THR A 51 5.05 10.26 -3.85
CA THR A 51 3.81 11.02 -3.65
C THR A 51 3.53 11.26 -2.16
N LEU A 52 3.68 10.23 -1.30
CA LEU A 52 3.52 10.35 0.15
C LEU A 52 4.52 11.37 0.72
N ILE A 53 5.80 11.20 0.40
CA ILE A 53 6.90 12.08 0.82
C ILE A 53 6.72 13.52 0.28
N THR A 54 6.27 13.70 -0.96
CA THR A 54 6.03 15.05 -1.51
C THR A 54 4.91 15.77 -0.77
N VAL A 55 3.84 15.05 -0.41
CA VAL A 55 2.70 15.65 0.30
C VAL A 55 3.05 15.96 1.75
N ILE A 56 3.78 15.07 2.44
CA ILE A 56 4.11 15.29 3.85
C ILE A 56 5.10 16.46 4.02
N ASN A 57 6.10 16.58 3.13
CA ASN A 57 7.01 17.73 3.10
C ASN A 57 6.27 19.06 2.79
N HIS A 58 5.23 19.03 1.95
CA HIS A 58 4.42 20.23 1.67
C HIS A 58 3.64 20.73 2.91
N VAL A 59 3.39 19.89 3.92
CA VAL A 59 2.78 20.29 5.19
C VAL A 59 3.78 20.47 6.33
N GLN A 60 5.08 20.56 6.02
CA GLN A 60 6.17 20.71 6.99
C GLN A 60 6.25 19.55 8.00
N ALA A 61 6.02 18.33 7.52
CA ALA A 61 6.20 17.11 8.29
C ALA A 61 7.04 16.09 7.51
N THR A 62 7.61 15.12 8.23
CA THR A 62 8.45 14.06 7.66
C THR A 62 8.16 12.72 8.34
N PHE A 63 8.52 11.60 7.70
CA PHE A 63 8.38 10.27 8.29
C PHE A 63 9.53 9.92 9.24
N SER A 64 9.24 9.06 10.21
CA SER A 64 10.23 8.53 11.15
C SER A 64 11.13 7.48 10.49
N ASN A 65 12.35 7.32 10.99
CA ASN A 65 13.29 6.29 10.50
C ASN A 65 12.71 4.86 10.61
N ASN A 66 11.89 4.60 11.62
CA ASN A 66 11.22 3.30 11.77
C ASN A 66 10.06 3.09 10.79
N GLN A 67 9.45 4.17 10.29
CA GLN A 67 8.44 4.12 9.23
C GLN A 67 9.13 3.72 7.92
N TYR A 68 10.19 4.44 7.50
CA TYR A 68 11.00 4.03 6.34
C TYR A 68 11.53 2.58 6.46
N LEU A 69 11.95 2.15 7.65
CA LEU A 69 12.38 0.76 7.88
C LEU A 69 11.25 -0.25 7.71
N PHE A 70 10.02 0.07 8.13
CA PHE A 70 8.85 -0.79 7.88
C PHE A 70 8.53 -0.86 6.40
N ASP A 71 8.61 0.26 5.69
CA ASP A 71 8.29 0.35 4.27
C ASP A 71 9.29 -0.49 3.46
N ASP A 72 10.59 -0.34 3.71
CA ASP A 72 11.65 -1.15 3.08
C ASP A 72 11.65 -2.63 3.50
N LEU A 73 11.41 -2.96 4.77
CA LEU A 73 11.47 -4.35 5.24
C LEU A 73 10.17 -5.13 5.01
N VAL A 74 9.02 -4.48 5.13
CA VAL A 74 7.70 -5.15 5.19
C VAL A 74 6.91 -4.94 3.89
N VAL A 75 7.00 -3.77 3.24
CA VAL A 75 6.33 -3.53 1.94
C VAL A 75 7.19 -4.01 0.77
N VAL A 76 8.50 -3.74 0.77
CA VAL A 76 9.39 -4.13 -0.36
C VAL A 76 9.87 -5.57 -0.26
N LEU A 77 10.22 -6.08 0.93
CA LEU A 77 10.76 -7.43 1.10
C LEU A 77 9.68 -8.53 1.21
N GLY A 78 8.46 -8.17 1.61
CA GLY A 78 7.33 -9.10 1.79
C GLY A 78 6.86 -9.81 0.49
N PRO A 79 6.70 -9.11 -0.65
CA PRO A 79 6.34 -9.71 -1.92
C PRO A 79 7.57 -9.95 -2.81
N GLY A 80 8.08 -11.18 -2.83
CA GLY A 80 9.16 -11.57 -3.75
C GLY A 80 8.88 -11.21 -5.22
N ALA A 81 9.88 -10.59 -5.88
CA ALA A 81 9.94 -10.03 -7.25
C ALA A 81 9.52 -11.00 -8.40
N PRO A 82 9.38 -10.60 -9.72
CA PRO A 82 9.91 -9.39 -10.44
C PRO A 82 9.12 -8.76 -11.67
N ALA A 83 9.58 -7.62 -12.27
CA ALA A 83 9.67 -7.24 -13.74
C ALA A 83 8.52 -6.71 -14.75
N VAL A 84 8.01 -5.44 -14.71
CA VAL A 84 7.01 -4.66 -15.56
C VAL A 84 6.77 -5.05 -17.05
N LEU A 85 5.64 -4.72 -17.73
CA LEU A 85 5.03 -3.38 -17.95
C LEU A 85 3.54 -3.40 -18.42
N GLY A 86 2.83 -2.27 -18.28
CA GLY A 86 1.58 -1.97 -19.00
C GLY A 86 0.49 -1.26 -18.17
N SER A 87 0.27 0.04 -18.43
CA SER A 87 -0.74 0.95 -17.82
C SER A 87 -0.50 1.42 -16.37
N ILE A 88 0.58 2.17 -16.17
CA ILE A 88 0.90 2.84 -14.88
C ILE A 88 0.06 4.12 -14.69
N ALA A 89 -0.01 4.99 -15.70
CA ALA A 89 -0.58 6.35 -15.57
C ALA A 89 -2.03 6.39 -15.04
N GLY A 90 -2.92 5.52 -15.52
CA GLY A 90 -4.33 5.50 -15.06
C GLY A 90 -4.49 5.02 -13.62
N GLN A 91 -3.54 4.23 -13.12
CA GLN A 91 -3.52 3.72 -11.75
C GLN A 91 -2.91 4.76 -10.79
N THR A 92 -1.88 5.49 -11.23
CA THR A 92 -1.32 6.65 -10.49
C THR A 92 -2.37 7.76 -10.28
N ALA A 93 -3.24 8.02 -11.27
CA ALA A 93 -4.32 9.00 -11.13
C ALA A 93 -5.39 8.59 -10.10
N LEU A 94 -5.82 7.31 -10.11
CA LEU A 94 -6.73 6.76 -9.10
C LEU A 94 -6.10 6.76 -7.69
N PHE A 95 -4.79 6.51 -7.60
CA PHE A 95 -4.04 6.58 -6.36
C PHE A 95 -4.12 7.98 -5.73
N GLY A 96 -3.79 9.04 -6.48
CA GLY A 96 -3.85 10.42 -6.01
C GLY A 96 -5.25 10.84 -5.52
N LEU A 97 -6.30 10.39 -6.21
CA LEU A 97 -7.69 10.65 -5.81
C LEU A 97 -8.05 9.98 -4.47
N PHE A 98 -7.74 8.69 -4.32
CA PHE A 98 -8.03 7.95 -3.08
C PHE A 98 -7.16 8.42 -1.90
N PHE A 99 -5.98 8.96 -2.18
CA PHE A 99 -5.07 9.52 -1.19
C PHE A 99 -5.54 10.90 -0.67
N ALA A 100 -6.02 11.78 -1.56
CA ALA A 100 -6.47 13.11 -1.16
C ALA A 100 -7.75 13.09 -0.29
N LEU A 101 -8.59 12.06 -0.42
CA LEU A 101 -9.90 12.01 0.24
C LEU A 101 -9.84 11.90 1.77
N PRO A 102 -9.01 11.04 2.39
CA PRO A 102 -8.83 11.02 3.86
C PRO A 102 -8.25 12.33 4.43
N LEU A 103 -7.29 12.97 3.75
CA LEU A 103 -6.75 14.27 4.16
C LEU A 103 -7.82 15.37 4.07
N TRP A 104 -8.57 15.44 2.97
CA TRP A 104 -9.68 16.39 2.82
C TRP A 104 -10.78 16.18 3.88
N LEU A 105 -11.11 14.92 4.18
CA LEU A 105 -12.06 14.58 5.24
C LEU A 105 -11.55 15.02 6.62
N ALA A 106 -10.26 14.82 6.92
CA ALA A 106 -9.61 15.21 8.17
C ALA A 106 -9.55 16.74 8.33
N HIS A 107 -9.12 17.47 7.31
CA HIS A 107 -9.13 18.94 7.28
C HIS A 107 -10.52 19.55 7.52
N SER A 108 -11.59 18.77 7.26
CA SER A 108 -12.97 19.17 7.48
C SER A 108 -13.48 18.89 8.92
N GLN A 109 -12.64 18.40 9.85
CA GLN A 109 -13.00 18.10 11.23
C GLN A 109 -12.42 19.12 12.23
N ASP A 110 -13.18 19.45 13.28
CA ASP A 110 -12.77 20.43 14.30
C ASP A 110 -11.51 20.03 15.10
N TRP A 111 -11.27 18.73 15.25
CA TRP A 111 -10.10 18.18 15.96
C TRP A 111 -8.79 18.32 15.19
N PHE A 112 -8.85 18.63 13.90
CA PHE A 112 -7.67 18.66 13.05
C PHE A 112 -6.84 19.94 13.25
N CYS A 113 -5.52 19.77 13.31
CA CYS A 113 -4.55 20.83 13.55
C CYS A 113 -3.32 20.59 12.66
N ALA A 114 -3.04 21.54 11.76
CA ALA A 114 -1.91 21.43 10.85
C ALA A 114 -0.59 21.84 11.54
N PRO A 115 0.56 21.24 11.19
CA PRO A 115 1.88 21.60 11.74
C PRO A 115 2.18 23.11 11.82
N PRO A 116 1.94 23.97 10.81
CA PRO A 116 2.17 25.40 10.92
C PRO A 116 1.28 26.12 11.97
N ASP A 117 0.08 25.62 12.25
CA ASP A 117 -0.78 26.17 13.33
C ASP A 117 -0.24 25.80 14.71
N VAL A 118 0.38 24.63 14.85
CA VAL A 118 0.99 24.18 16.11
C VAL A 118 2.34 24.87 16.33
N ALA A 119 3.19 24.93 15.31
CA ALA A 119 4.49 25.61 15.35
C ALA A 119 4.37 27.11 15.65
N SER A 120 3.32 27.77 15.17
CA SER A 120 3.02 29.17 15.48
C SER A 120 2.29 29.38 16.82
N GLY A 121 2.02 28.31 17.59
CA GLY A 121 1.32 28.37 18.87
C GLY A 121 -0.18 28.72 18.78
N ARG A 122 -0.76 28.72 17.57
CA ARG A 122 -2.16 29.07 17.33
C ARG A 122 -3.13 28.01 17.87
N LYS A 123 -2.74 26.74 17.80
CA LYS A 123 -3.49 25.60 18.37
C LYS A 123 -2.52 24.60 19.03
N PRO A 124 -2.51 24.45 20.37
CA PRO A 124 -1.64 23.49 21.07
C PRO A 124 -2.25 22.08 21.09
N CYS A 125 -2.38 21.43 19.93
CA CYS A 125 -3.05 20.12 19.83
C CYS A 125 -2.12 18.93 20.12
N PHE A 126 -0.83 19.07 19.81
CA PHE A 126 0.22 18.11 20.09
C PHE A 126 1.53 18.84 20.36
N ALA A 127 2.52 18.15 20.94
CA ALA A 127 3.85 18.72 21.13
C ALA A 127 4.58 18.79 19.78
N TYR A 128 4.84 20.00 19.29
CA TYR A 128 5.68 20.19 18.12
C TYR A 128 7.15 19.95 18.51
N GLN A 129 7.78 18.96 17.89
CA GLN A 129 9.19 18.65 18.09
C GLN A 129 9.88 18.68 16.73
N PRO A 130 10.75 19.67 16.47
CA PRO A 130 11.41 19.82 15.19
C PRO A 130 12.44 18.71 14.93
N ASP A 131 12.66 18.42 13.66
CA ASP A 131 13.73 17.57 13.18
C ASP A 131 15.10 18.28 13.19
N GLU A 132 16.15 17.64 12.65
CA GLU A 132 17.50 18.21 12.58
C GLU A 132 17.58 19.51 11.75
N SER A 133 16.62 19.74 10.84
CA SER A 133 16.56 20.96 10.03
C SER A 133 15.96 22.15 10.80
N GLY A 134 15.12 21.88 11.80
CA GLY A 134 14.34 22.88 12.53
C GLY A 134 12.98 23.19 11.90
N ASP A 135 12.78 22.86 10.62
CA ASP A 135 11.66 23.33 9.80
C ASP A 135 10.52 22.31 9.65
N MET A 136 10.71 21.05 10.08
CA MET A 136 9.73 19.95 9.94
C MET A 136 9.53 19.17 11.24
N THR A 137 8.41 18.45 11.37
CA THR A 137 8.09 17.56 12.51
C THR A 137 7.74 16.14 12.06
N VAL A 138 8.13 15.13 12.84
CA VAL A 138 7.62 13.74 12.69
C VAL A 138 6.25 13.58 13.34
N HIS A 139 5.96 14.43 14.33
CA HIS A 139 4.75 14.40 15.13
C HIS A 139 3.68 15.29 14.47
N ALA A 140 2.85 14.72 13.60
CA ALA A 140 1.74 15.40 12.94
C ALA A 140 0.59 14.42 12.60
N HIS A 141 -0.66 14.88 12.64
CA HIS A 141 -1.81 14.02 12.27
C HIS A 141 -1.75 13.59 10.80
N GLU A 142 -1.20 14.43 9.94
CA GLU A 142 -0.92 14.17 8.54
C GLU A 142 0.01 12.96 8.38
N VAL A 143 1.07 12.82 9.19
CA VAL A 143 1.95 11.64 9.15
C VAL A 143 1.14 10.37 9.37
N SER A 144 0.33 10.34 10.43
CA SER A 144 -0.52 9.19 10.76
C SER A 144 -1.56 8.87 9.67
N ILE A 145 -2.15 9.88 9.03
CA ILE A 145 -3.14 9.71 7.96
C ILE A 145 -2.47 9.22 6.67
N VAL A 146 -1.40 9.89 6.24
CA VAL A 146 -0.67 9.63 4.99
C VAL A 146 -0.05 8.24 5.03
N TRP A 147 0.69 7.91 6.10
CA TRP A 147 1.36 6.61 6.24
C TRP A 147 0.35 5.45 6.26
N THR A 148 -0.69 5.53 7.10
CA THR A 148 -1.70 4.46 7.22
C THR A 148 -2.52 4.29 5.93
N THR A 149 -2.85 5.40 5.25
CA THR A 149 -3.60 5.36 3.97
C THR A 149 -2.73 4.78 2.85
N GLY A 150 -1.47 5.21 2.74
CA GLY A 150 -0.50 4.69 1.76
C GLY A 150 -0.32 3.17 1.88
N HIS A 151 -0.21 2.68 3.11
CA HIS A 151 -0.09 1.24 3.38
C HIS A 151 -1.33 0.43 2.99
N LEU A 152 -2.53 0.95 3.26
CA LEU A 152 -3.76 0.33 2.78
C LEU A 152 -3.83 0.33 1.25
N GLN A 153 -3.33 1.38 0.60
CA GLN A 153 -3.25 1.45 -0.87
C GLN A 153 -2.23 0.46 -1.45
N TYR A 154 -1.06 0.28 -0.83
CA TYR A 154 -0.10 -0.77 -1.21
C TYR A 154 -0.73 -2.16 -1.16
N LEU A 155 -1.48 -2.47 -0.09
CA LEU A 155 -2.19 -3.75 0.06
C LEU A 155 -3.32 -3.92 -0.99
N LEU A 156 -4.13 -2.88 -1.22
CA LEU A 156 -5.18 -2.91 -2.24
C LEU A 156 -4.59 -3.10 -3.64
N LEU A 157 -3.47 -2.45 -3.94
CA LEU A 157 -2.73 -2.63 -5.19
C LEU A 157 -2.25 -4.07 -5.32
N ALA A 158 -1.64 -4.62 -4.26
CA ALA A 158 -1.12 -5.99 -4.19
C ALA A 158 -2.18 -7.04 -4.52
N ILE A 159 -3.42 -6.83 -4.05
CA ILE A 159 -4.58 -7.66 -4.37
C ILE A 159 -5.03 -7.41 -5.82
N ALA A 160 -5.16 -6.14 -6.22
CA ALA A 160 -5.75 -5.73 -7.49
C ALA A 160 -5.04 -6.30 -8.72
N PHE A 161 -3.70 -6.23 -8.82
CA PHE A 161 -3.05 -6.77 -10.03
C PHE A 161 -2.94 -8.30 -10.01
N ASN A 162 -3.02 -8.93 -8.83
CA ASN A 162 -2.90 -10.38 -8.73
C ASN A 162 -4.25 -11.10 -8.98
N LEU A 163 -5.39 -10.47 -8.72
CA LEU A 163 -6.73 -11.10 -8.72
C LEU A 163 -7.11 -11.94 -9.95
N LYS A 164 -6.83 -11.47 -11.18
CA LYS A 164 -7.27 -12.12 -12.42
C LYS A 164 -6.24 -11.98 -13.53
N ASP A 165 -5.87 -13.11 -14.12
CA ASP A 165 -4.97 -13.19 -15.27
C ASP A 165 -5.29 -14.45 -16.11
N PRO A 166 -5.20 -14.40 -17.46
CA PRO A 166 -5.55 -15.54 -18.32
C PRO A 166 -4.45 -16.61 -18.48
N PHE A 167 -3.23 -16.37 -18.00
CA PHE A 167 -2.06 -17.24 -18.21
C PHE A 167 -1.48 -17.86 -16.93
N ARG A 168 -1.98 -17.47 -15.75
CA ARG A 168 -1.65 -18.07 -14.45
C ARG A 168 -2.90 -18.55 -13.70
N LYS A 169 -2.70 -19.41 -12.70
CA LYS A 169 -3.75 -19.85 -11.77
C LYS A 169 -4.20 -18.70 -10.87
N SER A 170 -5.42 -18.82 -10.32
CA SER A 170 -6.01 -17.84 -9.41
C SER A 170 -5.15 -17.65 -8.15
N VAL A 171 -5.12 -16.42 -7.63
CA VAL A 171 -4.42 -16.04 -6.38
C VAL A 171 -4.72 -16.93 -5.19
N TRP A 172 -5.97 -17.39 -5.08
CA TRP A 172 -6.43 -18.24 -3.99
C TRP A 172 -5.72 -19.60 -3.95
N THR A 173 -5.05 -20.00 -5.04
CA THR A 173 -4.20 -21.20 -5.07
C THR A 173 -2.78 -20.96 -4.57
N ASN A 174 -2.35 -19.71 -4.39
CA ASN A 174 -1.04 -19.36 -3.85
C ASN A 174 -1.16 -19.06 -2.35
N ALA A 175 -0.89 -20.07 -1.53
CA ALA A 175 -1.03 -19.98 -0.08
C ALA A 175 -0.13 -18.90 0.56
N SER A 176 1.10 -18.68 0.08
CA SER A 176 1.98 -17.66 0.67
C SER A 176 1.46 -16.25 0.41
N PHE A 177 0.99 -15.98 -0.82
CA PHE A 177 0.38 -14.69 -1.15
C PHE A 177 -0.92 -14.44 -0.36
N VAL A 178 -1.77 -15.46 -0.19
CA VAL A 178 -3.00 -15.36 0.61
C VAL A 178 -2.69 -15.13 2.10
N LEU A 179 -1.74 -15.87 2.68
CA LEU A 179 -1.34 -15.70 4.08
C LEU A 179 -0.70 -14.32 4.33
N TYR A 180 0.18 -13.86 3.42
CA TYR A 180 0.79 -12.55 3.49
C TYR A 180 -0.25 -11.43 3.40
N THR A 181 -1.11 -11.43 2.38
CA THR A 181 -2.14 -10.40 2.21
C THR A 181 -3.15 -10.41 3.36
N LEU A 182 -3.53 -11.58 3.89
CA LEU A 182 -4.39 -11.68 5.08
C LEU A 182 -3.68 -11.11 6.33
N GLY A 183 -2.43 -11.49 6.58
CA GLY A 183 -1.64 -10.99 7.70
C GLY A 183 -1.46 -9.47 7.66
N MET A 184 -1.13 -8.92 6.48
CA MET A 184 -1.03 -7.48 6.26
C MET A 184 -2.38 -6.77 6.42
N THR A 185 -3.49 -7.37 5.96
CA THR A 185 -4.84 -6.83 6.20
C THR A 185 -5.14 -6.72 7.68
N VAL A 186 -4.80 -7.74 8.47
CA VAL A 186 -5.00 -7.76 9.93
C VAL A 186 -4.10 -6.74 10.62
N LEU A 187 -2.81 -6.69 10.26
CA LEU A 187 -1.83 -5.76 10.85
C LEU A 187 -2.20 -4.29 10.60
N LEU A 188 -2.50 -3.91 9.36
CA LEU A 188 -2.88 -2.54 9.02
C LEU A 188 -4.25 -2.16 9.62
N SER A 189 -5.17 -3.13 9.74
CA SER A 189 -6.44 -2.91 10.47
C SER A 189 -6.21 -2.71 11.96
N TYR A 190 -5.25 -3.41 12.57
CA TYR A 190 -4.89 -3.24 13.97
C TYR A 190 -4.27 -1.85 14.21
N ILE A 191 -3.28 -1.46 13.41
CA ILE A 191 -2.63 -0.14 13.48
C ILE A 191 -3.66 1.00 13.37
N LEU A 192 -4.57 0.93 12.39
CA LEU A 192 -5.62 1.95 12.20
C LEU A 192 -6.63 2.02 13.37
N LEU A 193 -6.98 0.89 13.97
CA LEU A 193 -8.07 0.79 14.96
C LEU A 193 -7.59 0.87 16.41
N SER A 194 -6.30 0.67 16.66
CA SER A 194 -5.65 0.75 17.97
C SER A 194 -4.55 1.83 17.94
N PRO A 195 -4.91 3.11 17.70
CA PRO A 195 -3.94 4.19 17.50
C PRO A 195 -2.98 4.33 18.69
N GLU A 196 -3.46 4.14 19.91
CA GLU A 196 -2.73 4.23 21.18
C GLU A 196 -1.89 2.98 21.54
N SER A 197 -1.72 2.03 20.62
CA SER A 197 -0.94 0.80 20.91
C SER A 197 0.57 1.05 20.97
N ASP A 198 1.29 0.25 21.75
CA ASP A 198 2.77 0.31 21.86
C ASP A 198 3.47 0.15 20.50
N LEU A 199 2.91 -0.67 19.59
CA LEU A 199 3.41 -0.80 18.22
C LEU A 199 3.40 0.54 17.49
N ASN A 200 2.31 1.30 17.61
CA ASN A 200 2.16 2.59 16.97
C ASN A 200 3.03 3.66 17.66
N MET A 201 2.94 3.75 18.99
CA MET A 201 3.57 4.81 19.77
C MET A 201 5.09 4.64 19.92
N ALA A 202 5.57 3.43 20.21
CA ALA A 202 6.97 3.18 20.56
C ALA A 202 7.81 2.60 19.42
N TRP A 203 7.19 1.98 18.40
CA TRP A 203 7.91 1.39 17.27
C TRP A 203 7.69 2.15 15.96
N LEU A 204 6.44 2.38 15.53
CA LEU A 204 6.13 3.15 14.32
C LEU A 204 6.20 4.67 14.49
N ASP A 205 6.41 5.19 15.70
CA ASP A 205 6.48 6.64 15.99
C ASP A 205 5.22 7.42 15.54
N LEU A 206 4.07 6.73 15.47
CA LEU A 206 2.74 7.27 15.15
C LEU A 206 2.13 7.98 16.37
N THR A 207 2.93 8.81 17.00
CA THR A 207 2.75 9.46 18.31
C THR A 207 1.63 10.51 18.36
N THR A 208 0.98 10.78 17.22
CA THR A 208 -0.22 11.63 17.09
C THR A 208 -1.46 10.74 16.81
N PRO A 209 -2.06 10.13 17.85
CA PRO A 209 -3.15 9.18 17.66
C PRO A 209 -4.36 9.84 16.99
N LEU A 210 -4.94 9.14 16.01
CA LEU A 210 -6.14 9.61 15.31
C LEU A 210 -7.40 9.29 16.13
N PRO A 211 -8.43 10.16 16.15
CA PRO A 211 -9.65 9.91 16.90
C PRO A 211 -10.34 8.60 16.46
N PRO A 212 -10.82 7.76 17.41
CA PRO A 212 -11.49 6.49 17.08
C PRO A 212 -12.77 6.63 16.24
N THR A 213 -13.33 7.83 16.13
CA THR A 213 -14.43 8.18 15.20
C THR A 213 -13.93 8.29 13.77
N PHE A 214 -12.82 8.99 13.54
CA PHE A 214 -12.18 9.13 12.24
C PHE A 214 -11.63 7.79 11.72
N CYS A 215 -10.96 6.99 12.56
CA CYS A 215 -10.51 5.64 12.17
C CYS A 215 -11.66 4.74 11.68
N ARG A 216 -12.85 4.88 12.28
CA ARG A 216 -14.07 4.18 11.83
C ARG A 216 -14.63 4.76 10.53
N GLN A 217 -14.52 6.07 10.28
CA GLN A 217 -14.90 6.71 9.01
C GLN A 217 -13.98 6.30 7.87
N VAL A 218 -12.65 6.23 8.08
CA VAL A 218 -11.66 5.79 7.08
C VAL A 218 -11.85 4.31 6.71
N ARG A 219 -12.24 3.45 7.66
CA ARG A 219 -12.71 2.08 7.39
C ARG A 219 -14.09 2.03 6.70
N GLY A 220 -14.87 3.09 6.83
CA GLY A 220 -16.30 3.19 6.51
C GLY A 220 -16.76 3.44 5.07
N PRO A 221 -15.94 3.73 4.03
CA PRO A 221 -16.47 3.91 2.67
C PRO A 221 -17.22 2.67 2.14
N LEU A 222 -16.91 1.49 2.68
CA LEU A 222 -17.61 0.23 2.39
C LEU A 222 -18.89 0.00 3.22
N SER A 223 -19.13 0.74 4.31
CA SER A 223 -20.34 0.63 5.13
C SER A 223 -21.39 1.70 4.82
N VAL A 224 -20.98 2.88 4.34
CA VAL A 224 -21.91 3.99 4.03
C VAL A 224 -22.78 3.71 2.79
N VAL A 225 -22.34 2.83 1.87
CA VAL A 225 -23.16 2.36 0.72
C VAL A 225 -24.43 1.61 1.17
N GLY A 226 -24.49 1.11 2.40
CA GLY A 226 -25.65 0.41 2.96
C GLY A 226 -26.71 1.29 3.64
N ALA A 227 -26.38 2.53 4.02
CA ALA A 227 -27.26 3.37 4.87
C ALA A 227 -28.35 4.14 4.10
N GLY A 228 -28.36 4.06 2.75
CA GLY A 228 -29.23 4.84 1.89
C GLY A 228 -30.63 4.26 1.63
N ARG A 229 -31.45 3.93 2.64
CA ARG A 229 -32.89 3.63 2.38
C ARG A 229 -33.87 3.77 3.57
N ARG A 230 -34.51 4.96 3.65
CA ARG A 230 -35.85 5.24 4.22
C ARG A 230 -36.01 5.02 5.75
N ARG A 231 -36.74 5.87 6.49
CA ARG A 231 -37.98 6.58 6.13
C ARG A 231 -37.96 8.06 6.53
N MET A 232 -38.39 8.93 5.61
CA MET A 232 -39.23 10.06 6.02
C MET A 232 -40.54 9.48 6.55
N VAL A 233 -40.92 9.85 7.76
CA VAL A 233 -42.31 9.73 8.22
C VAL A 233 -42.95 11.10 8.02
N VAL A 234 -43.97 11.14 7.18
CA VAL A 234 -44.83 12.30 6.95
C VAL A 234 -46.14 12.05 7.69
N GLY A 235 -46.64 13.05 8.40
CA GLY A 235 -47.89 13.02 9.17
C GLY A 235 -47.72 12.46 10.59
N ALA A 236 -48.49 12.93 11.58
CA ALA A 236 -49.64 13.85 11.51
C ALA A 236 -49.34 15.22 12.11
#